data_AF-A0A1G5QEY0-F1
#
_entry.id   AF-A0A1G5QEY0-F1
#
_cell.length_a   1.000
_cell.length_b   1.000
_cell.length_c   1.000
_cell.angle_alpha   90.00
_cell.angle_beta   90.00
_cell.angle_gamma   90.00
#
_symmetry.space_group_name_H-M   'P 1'
#
loop_
_entity.id
_entity.type
_entity.pdbx_description
1 polymer ?
#
loop_
_entity_poly.entity_id
_entity_poly.type
_entity_poly.pdbx_seq_one_letter_code
_entity_poly.pdbx_strand_id
1 'polypeptide(L)'
;MNTEKTFINRVKQNVGRNRRWSTWVMCASIGALFSTSVLAVTECPKEPVKDLGYPATPPWDPEVLFKALGQPIINGKDNQGKPVHYPARGSTNLVGVFPPVVDYDFPTPTGELMLKDAMFWVRAQNRIFKVPHAVTGMYHCKMIAKRKDGAPGRATANLYTDAIVPNRDIYWFKGDQNVMESSVTDLVYTATCKGAGFSWERKPDEKFEWESKWENGVPSIEMQDNCHWIHNVAFWTPPDDNPNDKFKDPAVLRPTSAENANPKKSVSQDNPDNLPWKRKADSNNQ
;
A
#
# COMPACT_ATOMS: atom_id res chain seq x y z
N MET A 1 52.02 -47.28 20.82
CA MET A 1 53.00 -46.72 21.77
C MET A 1 52.34 -45.48 22.33
N ASN A 2 51.86 -45.37 23.58
CA ASN A 2 52.22 -45.95 24.89
C ASN A 2 50.90 -46.10 25.69
N THR A 3 50.53 -47.30 26.18
CA THR A 3 50.62 -47.79 27.60
C THR A 3 49.82 -46.92 28.58
N GLU A 4 48.88 -47.41 29.39
CA GLU A 4 48.95 -48.49 30.41
C GLU A 4 47.57 -49.19 30.54
N LYS A 5 47.41 -50.53 30.46
CA LYS A 5 47.71 -51.58 31.46
C LYS A 5 47.13 -51.32 32.87
N THR A 6 45.95 -51.90 33.14
CA THR A 6 45.71 -53.02 34.10
C THR A 6 45.29 -52.54 35.51
N PHE A 7 44.48 -53.20 36.35
CA PHE A 7 44.04 -54.59 36.56
C PHE A 7 42.67 -54.57 37.29
N ILE A 8 41.74 -55.42 36.83
CA ILE A 8 40.99 -56.45 37.58
C ILE A 8 40.99 -56.33 39.12
N ASN A 9 39.78 -56.33 39.71
CA ASN A 9 39.58 -57.07 40.95
C ASN A 9 38.28 -57.88 40.93
N ARG A 10 38.43 -59.17 41.25
CA ARG A 10 37.43 -60.26 41.19
C ARG A 10 36.45 -60.16 42.35
N VAL A 11 35.17 -60.47 42.12
CA VAL A 11 34.33 -61.17 43.11
C VAL A 11 33.51 -62.26 42.42
N LYS A 12 33.55 -63.46 43.03
CA LYS A 12 33.03 -64.76 42.60
C LYS A 12 31.52 -64.77 42.30
N GLN A 13 31.12 -65.41 41.21
CA GLN A 13 29.77 -65.97 41.06
C GLN A 13 29.79 -67.43 41.53
N ASN A 14 29.01 -67.73 42.57
CA ASN A 14 28.63 -69.09 42.92
C ASN A 14 27.12 -69.15 43.15
N VAL A 15 26.47 -70.01 42.35
CA VAL A 15 25.32 -70.88 42.66
C VAL A 15 24.04 -70.24 43.22
N GLY A 16 22.94 -70.38 42.48
CA GLY A 16 21.59 -70.33 43.07
C GLY A 16 20.45 -70.13 42.06
N ARG A 17 19.68 -71.19 41.81
CA ARG A 17 18.49 -71.23 40.94
C ARG A 17 17.23 -70.93 41.76
N ASN A 18 16.28 -70.17 41.18
CA ASN A 18 14.85 -70.00 41.50
C ASN A 18 14.41 -69.33 42.82
N ARG A 19 13.73 -68.16 42.72
CA ARG A 19 12.32 -67.98 43.11
C ARG A 19 11.79 -66.56 42.82
N ARG A 20 10.57 -66.53 42.25
CA ARG A 20 9.64 -65.40 42.03
C ARG A 20 9.68 -64.28 43.08
N TRP A 21 9.77 -63.03 42.63
CA TRP A 21 9.21 -61.85 43.30
C TRP A 21 8.53 -60.90 42.26
N SER A 22 7.62 -60.09 42.78
CA SER A 22 6.35 -59.61 42.18
C SER A 22 6.44 -58.39 41.24
N THR A 23 5.52 -58.39 40.27
CA THR A 23 5.29 -57.54 39.09
C THR A 23 4.93 -56.05 39.36
N TRP A 24 5.30 -55.45 40.49
CA TRP A 24 4.75 -54.13 40.88
C TRP A 24 5.75 -53.06 41.35
N VAL A 25 7.07 -53.24 41.17
CA VAL A 25 8.07 -52.25 41.64
C VAL A 25 9.01 -51.72 40.53
N MET A 26 8.73 -52.01 39.26
CA MET A 26 9.53 -51.51 38.11
C MET A 26 8.71 -50.70 37.09
N CYS A 27 7.76 -49.88 37.57
CA CYS A 27 7.09 -48.87 36.72
C CYS A 27 7.12 -47.44 37.33
N ALA A 28 8.02 -47.18 38.28
CA ALA A 28 8.11 -45.87 38.94
C ALA A 28 9.37 -45.05 38.56
N SER A 29 10.14 -45.45 37.55
CA SER A 29 11.41 -44.77 37.25
C SER A 29 11.86 -44.81 35.79
N ILE A 30 10.93 -45.03 34.85
CA ILE A 30 11.16 -44.83 33.40
C ILE A 30 9.89 -44.18 32.84
N GLY A 31 9.83 -42.85 32.87
CA GLY A 31 8.63 -42.11 32.41
C GLY A 31 8.59 -40.65 32.86
N ALA A 32 9.42 -40.27 33.83
CA ALA A 32 9.88 -38.89 33.95
C ALA A 32 11.19 -38.78 33.16
N LEU A 33 11.37 -37.69 32.42
CA LEU A 33 12.52 -37.35 31.58
C LEU A 33 12.46 -37.79 30.11
N PHE A 34 11.39 -37.49 29.37
CA PHE A 34 11.49 -36.99 27.98
C PHE A 34 10.24 -36.16 27.62
N SER A 35 9.90 -35.18 28.46
CA SER A 35 9.07 -34.04 28.05
C SER A 35 9.99 -32.84 27.84
N THR A 36 10.98 -32.99 26.95
CA THR A 36 11.48 -31.82 26.24
C THR A 36 10.55 -31.67 25.06
N SER A 37 9.49 -30.89 25.25
CA SER A 37 8.95 -30.09 24.16
C SER A 37 10.15 -29.32 23.63
N VAL A 38 10.79 -29.87 22.58
CA VAL A 38 11.63 -29.07 21.72
C VAL A 38 10.63 -28.15 21.04
N LEU A 39 10.33 -27.03 21.70
CA LEU A 39 10.13 -25.80 20.98
C LEU A 39 11.38 -25.72 20.12
N ALA A 40 11.26 -26.20 18.89
CA ALA A 40 12.22 -25.86 17.87
C ALA A 40 12.12 -24.35 17.80
N VAL A 41 13.00 -23.68 18.55
CA VAL A 41 13.34 -22.30 18.27
C VAL A 41 13.94 -22.41 16.88
N THR A 42 13.09 -22.26 15.88
CA THR A 42 13.49 -22.19 14.48
C THR A 42 14.45 -21.03 14.42
N GLU A 43 15.75 -21.33 14.38
CA GLU A 43 16.76 -20.31 14.19
C GLU A 43 16.42 -19.59 12.90
N CYS A 44 16.20 -18.28 13.00
CA CYS A 44 15.89 -17.47 11.84
C CYS A 44 17.08 -17.56 10.86
N PRO A 45 16.89 -18.04 9.63
CA PRO A 45 17.94 -18.07 8.63
C PRO A 45 18.44 -16.65 8.37
N LYS A 46 19.74 -16.57 8.02
CA LYS A 46 20.42 -15.30 7.74
C LYS A 46 19.88 -14.58 6.51
N GLU A 47 19.26 -15.32 5.60
CA GLU A 47 18.61 -14.78 4.40
C GLU A 47 17.15 -15.24 4.39
N PRO A 48 16.20 -14.37 3.97
CA PRO A 48 14.81 -14.74 3.86
C PRO A 48 14.60 -15.72 2.71
N VAL A 49 13.53 -16.51 2.79
CA VAL A 49 13.09 -17.32 1.65
C VAL A 49 12.78 -16.37 0.49
N LYS A 50 13.44 -16.58 -0.67
CA LYS A 50 13.17 -15.77 -1.87
C LYS A 50 11.79 -16.12 -2.41
N ASP A 51 10.81 -15.28 -2.16
CA ASP A 51 9.48 -15.40 -2.77
C ASP A 51 9.56 -15.12 -4.28
N LEU A 52 9.05 -16.06 -5.07
CA LEU A 52 8.98 -15.99 -6.52
C LEU A 52 7.72 -15.22 -6.95
N GLY A 53 7.79 -13.88 -6.83
CA GLY A 53 6.78 -13.00 -7.40
C GLY A 53 5.64 -12.68 -6.44
N TYR A 54 5.65 -11.44 -5.97
CA TYR A 54 4.56 -10.81 -5.24
C TYR A 54 3.29 -10.80 -6.10
N PRO A 55 2.08 -10.80 -5.49
CA PRO A 55 0.84 -10.90 -6.25
C PRO A 55 0.79 -9.83 -7.33
N ALA A 56 0.36 -10.22 -8.53
CA ALA A 56 0.09 -9.31 -9.63
C ALA A 56 -0.68 -8.11 -9.07
N THR A 57 -0.01 -6.96 -9.06
CA THR A 57 -0.52 -5.76 -8.45
C THR A 57 -1.58 -5.19 -9.33
N PRO A 58 -2.85 -5.16 -8.89
CA PRO A 58 -3.86 -4.54 -9.70
C PRO A 58 -3.48 -3.06 -9.84
N PRO A 59 -3.38 -2.54 -11.07
CA PRO A 59 -3.19 -1.12 -11.25
C PRO A 59 -4.38 -0.37 -10.67
N TRP A 60 -4.15 0.78 -10.06
CA TRP A 60 -5.25 1.66 -9.67
C TRP A 60 -5.93 2.26 -10.91
N ASP A 61 -7.21 2.64 -10.78
CA ASP A 61 -8.01 3.16 -11.88
C ASP A 61 -7.79 4.68 -12.05
N PRO A 62 -7.12 5.13 -13.13
CA PRO A 62 -6.84 6.54 -13.37
C PRO A 62 -8.11 7.35 -13.67
N GLU A 63 -9.12 6.76 -14.32
CA GLU A 63 -10.35 7.47 -14.70
C GLU A 63 -11.19 7.81 -13.47
N VAL A 64 -11.36 6.84 -12.58
CA VAL A 64 -12.12 7.03 -11.34
C VAL A 64 -11.41 8.05 -10.45
N LEU A 65 -10.09 7.98 -10.37
CA LEU A 65 -9.31 8.92 -9.59
C LEU A 65 -9.32 10.33 -10.20
N PHE A 66 -9.24 10.46 -11.52
CA PHE A 66 -9.38 11.74 -12.20
C PHE A 66 -10.75 12.38 -11.94
N LYS A 67 -11.83 11.58 -11.96
CA LYS A 67 -13.16 12.06 -11.58
C LYS A 67 -13.21 12.54 -10.12
N ALA A 68 -12.47 11.88 -9.22
CA ALA A 68 -12.43 12.25 -7.80
C ALA A 68 -11.77 13.62 -7.57
N LEU A 69 -10.83 14.06 -8.42
CA LEU A 69 -10.28 15.41 -8.39
C LEU A 69 -11.34 16.50 -8.59
N GLY A 70 -12.49 16.15 -9.18
CA GLY A 70 -13.60 17.06 -9.43
C GLY A 70 -13.25 18.14 -10.47
N GLN A 71 -13.82 19.32 -10.29
CA GLN A 71 -13.60 20.48 -11.17
C GLN A 71 -13.01 21.63 -10.34
N PRO A 72 -11.68 21.69 -10.21
CA PRO A 72 -10.99 22.80 -9.54
C PRO A 72 -11.31 24.12 -10.24
N ILE A 73 -11.28 25.23 -9.49
CA ILE A 73 -11.55 26.56 -10.03
C ILE A 73 -10.32 27.44 -9.79
N ILE A 74 -9.84 28.08 -10.86
CA ILE A 74 -8.78 29.08 -10.84
C ILE A 74 -9.44 30.44 -11.03
N ASN A 75 -9.34 31.35 -10.04
CA ASN A 75 -9.96 32.68 -10.13
C ASN A 75 -8.98 33.72 -10.66
N GLY A 76 -9.27 34.27 -11.85
CA GLY A 76 -8.39 35.20 -12.56
C GLY A 76 -7.04 34.58 -12.93
N LYS A 77 -6.09 35.40 -13.36
CA LYS A 77 -4.72 34.96 -13.61
C LYS A 77 -4.04 34.52 -12.29
N ASP A 78 -3.43 33.33 -12.30
CA ASP A 78 -2.65 32.77 -11.21
C ASP A 78 -3.40 32.56 -9.87
N ASN A 79 -4.73 32.37 -9.93
CA ASN A 79 -5.59 32.10 -8.76
C ASN A 79 -5.41 33.09 -7.59
N GLN A 80 -5.09 34.35 -7.88
CA GLN A 80 -4.83 35.38 -6.85
C GLN A 80 -3.69 35.02 -5.88
N GLY A 81 -2.69 34.26 -6.36
CA GLY A 81 -1.54 33.83 -5.56
C GLY A 81 -1.86 32.72 -4.54
N LYS A 82 -3.04 32.10 -4.61
CA LYS A 82 -3.43 30.99 -3.73
C LYS A 82 -3.28 29.64 -4.43
N PRO A 83 -3.02 28.54 -3.70
CA PRO A 83 -3.05 27.20 -4.26
C PRO A 83 -4.38 26.88 -4.95
N VAL A 84 -4.33 26.07 -5.99
CA VAL A 84 -5.51 25.47 -6.63
C VAL A 84 -5.87 24.23 -5.83
N HIS A 85 -7.09 24.15 -5.32
CA HIS A 85 -7.56 23.03 -4.49
C HIS A 85 -8.38 22.00 -5.30
N TYR A 86 -8.18 20.73 -4.98
CA TYR A 86 -8.83 19.57 -5.60
C TYR A 86 -9.48 18.72 -4.50
N PRO A 87 -10.81 18.50 -4.53
CA PRO A 87 -11.78 19.24 -5.32
C PRO A 87 -11.80 20.73 -4.93
N ALA A 88 -12.51 21.56 -5.70
CA ALA A 88 -12.57 23.01 -5.44
C ALA A 88 -13.03 23.39 -4.02
N ARG A 89 -13.77 22.50 -3.34
CA ARG A 89 -14.18 22.65 -1.93
C ARG A 89 -14.21 21.30 -1.24
N GLY A 90 -13.74 21.27 0.01
CA GLY A 90 -13.82 20.09 0.87
C GLY A 90 -12.87 18.98 0.43
N SER A 91 -13.34 17.74 0.46
CA SER A 91 -12.57 16.55 0.16
C SER A 91 -13.43 15.51 -0.56
N THR A 92 -12.76 14.50 -1.13
CA THR A 92 -13.38 13.42 -1.90
C THR A 92 -13.01 12.05 -1.33
N ASN A 93 -13.81 11.04 -1.66
CA ASN A 93 -13.48 9.65 -1.33
C ASN A 93 -12.99 8.92 -2.58
N LEU A 94 -11.95 8.10 -2.43
CA LEU A 94 -11.38 7.28 -3.51
C LEU A 94 -12.05 5.90 -3.54
N VAL A 95 -13.32 5.88 -3.92
CA VAL A 95 -14.10 4.63 -4.04
C VAL A 95 -13.90 4.04 -5.43
N GLY A 96 -13.50 2.78 -5.52
CA GLY A 96 -13.28 2.09 -6.79
C GLY A 96 -11.94 2.39 -7.48
N VAL A 97 -11.11 3.28 -6.89
CA VAL A 97 -9.77 3.57 -7.40
C VAL A 97 -8.82 2.38 -7.21
N PHE A 98 -8.97 1.63 -6.11
CA PHE A 98 -8.12 0.48 -5.80
C PHE A 98 -8.93 -0.81 -5.97
N PRO A 99 -8.67 -1.59 -7.04
CA PRO A 99 -9.36 -2.85 -7.26
C PRO A 99 -9.06 -3.85 -6.11
N PRO A 100 -9.99 -4.77 -5.78
CA PRO A 100 -9.73 -5.76 -4.76
C PRO A 100 -8.66 -6.77 -5.19
N VAL A 101 -7.81 -7.18 -4.25
CA VAL A 101 -6.95 -8.37 -4.36
C VAL A 101 -7.76 -9.54 -3.81
N VAL A 102 -8.03 -10.57 -4.62
CA VAL A 102 -9.00 -11.62 -4.28
C VAL A 102 -8.35 -13.00 -4.25
N ASP A 103 -8.57 -13.73 -3.16
CA ASP A 103 -8.15 -15.12 -2.97
C ASP A 103 -6.67 -15.39 -3.29
N TYR A 104 -5.79 -14.50 -2.82
CA TYR A 104 -4.35 -14.61 -2.98
C TYR A 104 -3.69 -15.35 -1.82
N ASP A 105 -2.58 -16.02 -2.12
CA ASP A 105 -1.71 -16.63 -1.13
C ASP A 105 -0.94 -15.57 -0.34
N PHE A 106 -0.75 -15.80 0.96
CA PHE A 106 0.20 -15.00 1.73
C PHE A 106 1.63 -15.25 1.24
N PRO A 107 2.53 -14.25 1.36
CA PRO A 107 3.97 -14.45 1.17
C PRO A 107 4.49 -15.60 2.03
N THR A 108 5.49 -16.32 1.53
CA THR A 108 6.09 -17.45 2.26
C THR A 108 6.92 -16.89 3.41
N PRO A 109 6.51 -17.10 4.68
CA PRO A 109 7.24 -16.58 5.82
C PRO A 109 8.55 -17.34 6.01
N THR A 110 9.48 -16.71 6.73
CA THR A 110 10.68 -17.39 7.19
C THR A 110 10.33 -18.19 8.45
N GLY A 111 10.18 -19.51 8.30
CA GLY A 111 9.77 -20.40 9.39
C GLY A 111 8.24 -20.52 9.52
N GLU A 112 7.77 -21.11 10.62
CA GLU A 112 6.34 -21.27 10.87
C GLU A 112 5.74 -19.94 11.41
N LEU A 113 4.68 -19.47 10.75
CA LEU A 113 3.96 -18.27 11.15
C LEU A 113 2.46 -18.55 11.15
N MET A 114 1.85 -18.52 12.33
CA MET A 114 0.39 -18.55 12.45
C MET A 114 -0.18 -17.15 12.21
N LEU A 115 -1.41 -17.07 11.68
CA LEU A 115 -2.06 -15.79 11.38
C LEU A 115 -2.17 -14.87 12.59
N LYS A 116 -2.42 -15.43 13.78
CA LYS A 116 -2.52 -14.66 15.04
C LYS A 116 -1.23 -13.94 15.44
N ASP A 117 -0.09 -14.46 15.01
CA ASP A 117 1.23 -13.94 15.38
C ASP A 117 1.76 -12.97 14.30
N ALA A 118 1.19 -13.00 13.10
CA ALA A 118 1.54 -12.11 12.00
C ALA A 118 1.09 -10.66 12.26
N MET A 119 2.02 -9.72 12.05
CA MET A 119 1.80 -8.28 12.23
C MET A 119 1.65 -7.61 10.87
N PHE A 120 0.61 -6.78 10.69
CA PHE A 120 0.32 -6.11 9.42
C PHE A 120 0.26 -4.59 9.57
N TRP A 121 0.69 -3.85 8.56
CA TRP A 121 0.48 -2.40 8.48
C TRP A 121 0.29 -1.95 7.04
N VAL A 122 -0.23 -0.73 6.87
CA VAL A 122 -0.37 -0.10 5.55
C VAL A 122 0.71 0.97 5.40
N ARG A 123 1.42 0.92 4.28
CA ARG A 123 2.36 1.95 3.85
C ARG A 123 1.72 2.82 2.77
N ALA A 124 1.76 4.13 3.00
CA ALA A 124 1.15 5.13 2.11
C ALA A 124 2.10 6.29 1.76
N GLN A 125 3.41 6.16 2.02
CA GLN A 125 4.43 7.16 1.67
C GLN A 125 4.58 7.43 0.17
N ASN A 126 3.97 6.56 -0.62
CA ASN A 126 3.93 6.60 -2.06
C ASN A 126 2.85 7.61 -2.52
N ARG A 127 2.85 8.03 -3.78
CA ARG A 127 1.97 9.12 -4.25
C ARG A 127 1.25 8.70 -5.52
N ILE A 128 -0.02 9.08 -5.67
CA ILE A 128 -0.71 8.87 -6.96
C ILE A 128 -0.41 9.99 -7.95
N PHE A 129 -0.26 11.20 -7.43
CA PHE A 129 0.10 12.39 -8.18
C PHE A 129 1.44 12.90 -7.67
N LYS A 130 2.30 13.32 -8.59
CA LYS A 130 3.41 14.20 -8.25
C LYS A 130 2.90 15.62 -8.04
N VAL A 131 1.94 16.04 -8.87
CA VAL A 131 1.18 17.28 -8.76
C VAL A 131 -0.25 17.02 -9.24
N PRO A 132 -1.30 17.36 -8.48
CA PRO A 132 -1.28 18.10 -7.22
C PRO A 132 -0.84 17.24 -6.02
N HIS A 133 -0.31 17.90 -4.98
CA HIS A 133 0.17 17.25 -3.76
C HIS A 133 -0.99 16.96 -2.84
N ALA A 134 -1.05 15.76 -2.26
CA ALA A 134 -2.08 15.45 -1.28
C ALA A 134 -1.90 16.32 -0.03
N VAL A 135 -3.01 16.84 0.50
CA VAL A 135 -3.04 17.70 1.70
C VAL A 135 -3.75 17.01 2.85
N THR A 136 -4.80 16.24 2.52
CA THR A 136 -5.50 15.38 3.46
C THR A 136 -5.79 14.05 2.78
N GLY A 137 -6.02 13.01 3.58
CA GLY A 137 -6.51 11.73 3.08
C GLY A 137 -6.13 10.61 4.03
N MET A 138 -7.00 9.61 4.12
CA MET A 138 -6.73 8.40 4.90
C MET A 138 -7.09 7.17 4.07
N TYR A 139 -6.20 6.18 4.07
CA TYR A 139 -6.48 4.88 3.50
C TYR A 139 -7.14 3.98 4.54
N HIS A 140 -8.21 3.32 4.11
CA HIS A 140 -8.92 2.32 4.87
C HIS A 140 -8.85 1.00 4.12
N CYS A 141 -8.10 0.05 4.66
CA CYS A 141 -7.93 -1.26 4.08
C CYS A 141 -8.60 -2.32 4.98
N LYS A 142 -9.20 -3.32 4.34
CA LYS A 142 -9.76 -4.48 5.00
C LYS A 142 -9.22 -5.73 4.35
N MET A 143 -8.64 -6.60 5.16
CA MET A 143 -8.21 -7.92 4.77
C MET A 143 -9.12 -8.98 5.40
N ILE A 144 -9.41 -10.03 4.65
CA ILE A 144 -10.17 -11.18 5.11
C ILE A 144 -9.37 -12.43 4.76
N ALA A 145 -9.07 -13.28 5.74
CA ALA A 145 -8.38 -14.55 5.54
C ALA A 145 -9.35 -15.73 5.69
N LYS A 146 -9.14 -16.77 4.89
CA LYS A 146 -9.87 -18.05 4.91
C LYS A 146 -8.91 -19.20 4.60
N ARG A 147 -9.26 -20.41 5.02
CA ARG A 147 -8.45 -21.60 4.76
C ARG A 147 -8.57 -22.05 3.31
N LYS A 148 -7.45 -22.50 2.72
CA LYS A 148 -7.38 -23.01 1.34
C LYS A 148 -8.18 -24.28 1.11
N ASP A 149 -8.28 -25.11 2.15
CA ASP A 149 -8.99 -26.39 2.14
C ASP A 149 -10.53 -26.25 2.10
N GLY A 150 -11.04 -25.02 2.12
CA GLY A 150 -12.48 -24.73 2.09
C GLY A 150 -13.19 -24.95 3.42
N ALA A 151 -12.46 -25.26 4.50
CA ALA A 151 -13.05 -25.36 5.83
C ALA A 151 -13.71 -24.03 6.23
N PRO A 152 -14.82 -24.07 6.98
CA PRO A 152 -15.54 -22.87 7.38
C PRO A 152 -14.69 -22.00 8.34
N GLY A 153 -15.02 -20.72 8.41
CA GLY A 153 -14.35 -19.74 9.27
C GLY A 153 -13.72 -18.60 8.47
N ARG A 154 -13.63 -17.42 9.09
CA ARG A 154 -12.97 -16.24 8.53
C ARG A 154 -12.32 -15.42 9.64
N ALA A 155 -11.18 -14.82 9.33
CA ALA A 155 -10.56 -13.78 10.15
C ALA A 155 -10.48 -12.48 9.36
N THR A 156 -10.53 -11.34 10.04
CA THR A 156 -10.50 -10.00 9.42
C THR A 156 -9.50 -9.10 10.12
N ALA A 157 -8.75 -8.33 9.35
CA ALA A 157 -7.98 -7.18 9.82
C ALA A 157 -8.49 -5.91 9.14
N ASN A 158 -8.73 -4.85 9.91
CA ASN A 158 -9.00 -3.52 9.37
C ASN A 158 -7.76 -2.66 9.66
N LEU A 159 -7.16 -2.12 8.62
CA LEU A 159 -5.93 -1.36 8.67
C LEU A 159 -6.18 0.07 8.18
N TYR A 160 -5.50 1.02 8.80
CA TYR A 160 -5.66 2.44 8.51
C TYR A 160 -4.30 3.10 8.43
N THR A 161 -4.16 4.10 7.57
CA THR A 161 -2.98 4.95 7.56
C THR A 161 -3.30 6.30 6.93
N ASP A 162 -2.70 7.35 7.46
CA ASP A 162 -2.78 8.68 6.87
C ASP A 162 -1.97 8.73 5.57
N ALA A 163 -2.50 9.40 4.56
CA ALA A 163 -1.84 9.50 3.26
C ALA A 163 -0.64 10.46 3.24
N ILE A 164 -0.54 11.32 4.26
CA ILE A 164 0.45 12.40 4.37
C ILE A 164 1.44 12.11 5.49
N VAL A 165 0.92 11.77 6.67
CA VAL A 165 1.71 11.52 7.87
C VAL A 165 2.11 10.05 7.90
N PRO A 166 3.40 9.73 7.77
CA PRO A 166 3.83 8.34 7.86
C PRO A 166 3.49 7.78 9.24
N ASN A 167 2.67 6.73 9.26
CA ASN A 167 2.41 5.98 10.47
C ASN A 167 2.59 4.48 10.20
N ARG A 168 3.14 3.78 11.19
CA ARG A 168 3.35 2.33 11.17
C ARG A 168 2.53 1.67 12.28
N ASP A 169 1.25 2.02 12.32
CA ASP A 169 0.30 1.34 13.20
C ASP A 169 0.22 -0.12 12.81
N ILE A 170 0.41 -1.00 13.79
CA ILE A 170 0.34 -2.44 13.60
C ILE A 170 -1.09 -2.91 13.86
N TYR A 171 -1.56 -3.77 12.97
CA TYR A 171 -2.87 -4.40 13.01
C TYR A 171 -2.72 -5.92 13.00
N TRP A 172 -3.63 -6.57 13.71
CA TRP A 172 -3.73 -8.01 13.77
C TRP A 172 -5.10 -8.46 13.29
N PHE A 173 -5.15 -9.68 12.76
CA PHE A 173 -6.41 -10.32 12.42
C PHE A 173 -7.21 -10.64 13.69
N LYS A 174 -8.53 -10.65 13.53
CA LYS A 174 -9.49 -11.10 14.55
C LYS A 174 -10.58 -11.91 13.87
N GLY A 175 -11.02 -13.01 14.49
CA GLY A 175 -12.12 -13.82 13.97
C GLY A 175 -12.05 -15.27 14.43
N ASP A 176 -12.43 -16.17 13.54
CA ASP A 176 -12.51 -17.60 13.80
C ASP A 176 -11.17 -18.18 14.30
N GLN A 177 -11.20 -18.87 15.44
CA GLN A 177 -10.00 -19.38 16.10
C GLN A 177 -9.22 -20.37 15.22
N ASN A 178 -9.90 -21.23 14.46
CA ASN A 178 -9.22 -22.21 13.60
C ASN A 178 -8.47 -21.50 12.47
N VAL A 179 -9.03 -20.40 11.94
CA VAL A 179 -8.33 -19.57 10.94
C VAL A 179 -7.15 -18.83 11.57
N MET A 180 -7.33 -18.30 12.78
CA MET A 180 -6.28 -17.57 13.51
C MET A 180 -5.09 -18.47 13.90
N GLU A 181 -5.33 -19.74 14.20
CA GLU A 181 -4.31 -20.74 14.56
C GLU A 181 -3.74 -21.50 13.35
N SER A 182 -4.22 -21.21 12.14
CA SER A 182 -3.65 -21.79 10.91
C SER A 182 -2.34 -21.10 10.53
N SER A 183 -1.42 -21.87 9.92
CA SER A 183 -0.26 -21.29 9.23
C SER A 183 -0.71 -20.36 8.12
N VAL A 184 -0.05 -19.21 7.95
CA VAL A 184 -0.37 -18.26 6.86
C VAL A 184 -0.24 -18.92 5.48
N THR A 185 0.61 -19.94 5.32
CA THR A 185 0.79 -20.71 4.08
C THR A 185 -0.42 -21.56 3.70
N ASP A 186 -1.28 -21.89 4.68
CA ASP A 186 -2.50 -22.68 4.48
C ASP A 186 -3.73 -21.79 4.26
N LEU A 187 -3.53 -20.48 4.22
CA LEU A 187 -4.56 -19.47 4.09
C LEU A 187 -4.46 -18.75 2.74
N VAL A 188 -5.61 -18.31 2.26
CA VAL A 188 -5.73 -17.27 1.25
C VAL A 188 -6.39 -16.05 1.85
N TYR A 189 -6.11 -14.88 1.30
CA TYR A 189 -6.72 -13.64 1.72
C TYR A 189 -7.37 -12.88 0.56
N THR A 190 -8.31 -12.01 0.92
CA THR A 190 -8.84 -10.95 0.08
C THR A 190 -8.55 -9.61 0.75
N ALA A 191 -7.98 -8.66 0.01
CA ALA A 191 -7.70 -7.31 0.47
C ALA A 191 -8.49 -6.28 -0.35
N THR A 192 -9.09 -5.33 0.35
CA THR A 192 -9.82 -4.20 -0.24
C THR A 192 -9.31 -2.92 0.39
N CYS A 193 -9.10 -1.87 -0.41
CA CYS A 193 -8.68 -0.57 0.09
C CYS A 193 -9.53 0.53 -0.54
N LYS A 194 -9.75 1.60 0.23
CA LYS A 194 -10.40 2.82 -0.24
C LYS A 194 -9.76 4.03 0.43
N GLY A 195 -9.76 5.16 -0.27
CA GLY A 195 -9.38 6.44 0.31
C GLY A 195 -10.60 7.20 0.83
N ALA A 196 -10.45 7.89 1.95
CA ALA A 196 -11.46 8.78 2.50
C ALA A 196 -10.89 10.16 2.80
N GLY A 197 -11.69 11.21 2.57
CA GLY A 197 -11.34 12.57 2.94
C GLY A 197 -10.11 13.14 2.22
N PHE A 198 -9.88 12.72 0.98
CA PHE A 198 -8.75 13.19 0.18
C PHE A 198 -8.96 14.60 -0.35
N SER A 199 -7.92 15.41 -0.25
CA SER A 199 -7.80 16.68 -0.96
C SER A 199 -6.37 16.86 -1.44
N TRP A 200 -6.22 17.62 -2.52
CA TRP A 200 -4.90 17.95 -3.08
C TRP A 200 -4.80 19.43 -3.37
N GLU A 201 -3.57 19.92 -3.43
CA GLU A 201 -3.24 21.28 -3.78
C GLU A 201 -2.07 21.31 -4.75
N ARG A 202 -2.09 22.30 -5.64
CA ARG A 202 -0.90 22.70 -6.37
C ARG A 202 -0.79 24.21 -6.41
N LYS A 203 0.42 24.72 -6.57
CA LYS A 203 0.62 26.13 -6.90
C LYS A 203 0.13 26.39 -8.33
N PRO A 204 -0.33 27.62 -8.65
CA PRO A 204 -0.84 27.96 -9.98
C PRO A 204 0.14 27.66 -11.12
N ASP A 205 1.45 27.81 -10.87
CA ASP A 205 2.55 27.59 -11.81
C ASP A 205 3.02 26.13 -11.93
N GLU A 206 2.64 25.26 -10.99
CA GLU A 206 2.95 23.83 -11.07
C GLU A 206 2.13 23.16 -12.17
N LYS A 207 2.80 22.32 -12.97
CA LYS A 207 2.15 21.49 -13.99
C LYS A 207 1.61 20.23 -13.34
N PHE A 208 0.36 19.92 -13.65
CA PHE A 208 -0.28 18.66 -13.27
C PHE A 208 0.55 17.47 -13.79
N GLU A 209 0.83 16.50 -12.93
CA GLU A 209 1.66 15.35 -13.22
C GLU A 209 1.28 14.14 -12.34
N TRP A 210 1.01 13.01 -12.99
CA TRP A 210 0.80 11.72 -12.35
C TRP A 210 2.12 11.08 -11.90
N GLU A 211 2.04 10.26 -10.86
CA GLU A 211 3.12 9.33 -10.55
C GLU A 211 3.06 8.11 -11.46
N SER A 212 4.21 7.77 -12.06
CA SER A 212 4.34 6.70 -13.06
C SER A 212 5.39 5.67 -12.66
N LYS A 213 6.12 5.88 -11.56
CA LYS A 213 7.12 4.94 -11.05
C LYS A 213 6.43 3.88 -10.20
N TRP A 214 6.65 2.60 -10.52
CA TRP A 214 6.03 1.49 -9.80
C TRP A 214 6.43 1.47 -8.31
N GLU A 215 7.65 1.91 -7.99
CA GLU A 215 8.17 2.01 -6.63
C GLU A 215 7.31 2.94 -5.76
N ASN A 216 6.59 3.87 -6.40
CA ASN A 216 5.74 4.88 -5.78
C ASN A 216 4.24 4.53 -5.90
N GLY A 217 3.87 3.27 -6.10
CA GLY A 217 2.47 2.81 -6.09
C GLY A 217 1.80 2.91 -4.71
N VAL A 218 0.48 3.16 -4.66
CA VAL A 218 -0.28 3.26 -3.40
C VAL A 218 -1.61 2.53 -3.45
N PRO A 219 -2.12 2.07 -2.29
CA PRO A 219 -1.39 1.84 -1.03
C PRO A 219 -0.54 0.55 -1.10
N SER A 220 0.19 0.21 -0.04
CA SER A 220 0.82 -1.12 0.15
C SER A 220 0.49 -1.68 1.52
N ILE A 221 0.24 -2.98 1.63
CA ILE A 221 0.06 -3.72 2.86
C ILE A 221 1.30 -4.59 3.06
N GLU A 222 1.94 -4.44 4.20
CA GLU A 222 3.13 -5.18 4.59
C GLU A 222 2.82 -6.12 5.76
N MET A 223 3.51 -7.25 5.80
CA MET A 223 3.47 -8.24 6.88
C MET A 223 4.86 -8.44 7.45
N GLN A 224 4.98 -8.56 8.77
CA GLN A 224 6.20 -8.99 9.42
C GLN A 224 6.05 -10.42 9.95
N ASP A 225 7.05 -11.26 9.67
CA ASP A 225 7.13 -12.61 10.22
C ASP A 225 7.83 -12.66 11.60
N ASN A 226 7.82 -13.84 12.22
CA ASN A 226 8.44 -14.09 13.53
C ASN A 226 9.97 -13.86 13.53
N CYS A 227 10.59 -13.80 12.35
CA CYS A 227 12.00 -13.51 12.16
C CYS A 227 12.27 -12.04 11.83
N HIS A 228 11.27 -11.18 11.98
CA HIS A 228 11.30 -9.75 11.71
C HIS A 228 11.49 -9.37 10.24
N TRP A 229 11.37 -10.31 9.29
CA TRP A 229 11.40 -10.00 7.87
C TRP A 229 10.09 -9.37 7.42
N ILE A 230 10.19 -8.39 6.53
CA ILE A 230 9.06 -7.63 6.00
C ILE A 230 8.73 -8.15 4.61
N HIS A 231 7.46 -8.50 4.40
CA HIS A 231 6.92 -9.04 3.17
C HIS A 231 5.84 -8.11 2.61
N ASN A 232 5.87 -7.84 1.30
CA ASN A 232 4.77 -7.15 0.64
C ASN A 232 3.62 -8.12 0.43
N VAL A 233 2.48 -7.85 1.06
CA VAL A 233 1.29 -8.69 0.93
C VAL A 233 0.48 -8.24 -0.27
N ALA A 234 0.13 -6.96 -0.34
CA ALA A 234 -0.64 -6.40 -1.45
C ALA A 234 -0.19 -4.97 -1.73
N PHE A 235 -0.01 -4.60 -2.99
CA PHE A 235 0.29 -3.22 -3.37
C PHE A 235 -0.41 -2.86 -4.69
N TRP A 236 -0.75 -1.59 -4.85
CA TRP A 236 -1.45 -1.08 -6.02
C TRP A 236 -0.51 -0.18 -6.81
N THR A 237 -0.19 -0.59 -8.03
CA THR A 237 0.79 0.11 -8.88
C THR A 237 0.12 1.15 -9.77
N PRO A 238 0.89 2.12 -10.29
CA PRO A 238 0.46 2.89 -11.45
C PRO A 238 0.03 1.99 -12.61
N PRO A 239 -0.91 2.44 -13.45
CA PRO A 239 -1.23 1.75 -14.69
C PRO A 239 -0.03 1.75 -15.64
N ASP A 240 0.13 0.68 -16.43
CA ASP A 240 1.28 0.49 -17.33
C ASP A 240 1.35 1.57 -18.43
N ASP A 241 0.19 2.09 -18.84
CA ASP A 241 0.10 3.22 -19.74
C ASP A 241 0.25 4.55 -18.98
N ASN A 242 1.19 5.39 -19.42
CA ASN A 242 1.43 6.70 -18.82
C ASN A 242 0.13 7.55 -18.80
N PRO A 243 -0.47 7.81 -17.62
CA PRO A 243 -1.73 8.54 -17.56
C PRO A 243 -1.59 10.03 -17.88
N ASN A 244 -0.37 10.58 -17.87
CA ASN A 244 -0.09 11.98 -18.19
C ASN A 244 -0.53 12.40 -19.60
N ASP A 245 -0.46 11.51 -20.57
CA ASP A 245 -0.83 11.83 -21.95
C ASP A 245 -2.36 11.83 -22.14
N LYS A 246 -3.09 11.11 -21.28
CA LYS A 246 -4.55 10.94 -21.34
C LYS A 246 -5.30 11.99 -20.53
N PHE A 247 -4.79 12.35 -19.36
CA PHE A 247 -5.48 13.23 -18.42
C PHE A 247 -4.72 14.54 -18.23
N LYS A 248 -5.36 15.64 -18.65
CA LYS A 248 -4.87 17.00 -18.41
C LYS A 248 -5.48 17.55 -17.13
N ASP A 249 -4.86 18.58 -16.58
CA ASP A 249 -5.38 19.29 -15.40
C ASP A 249 -6.88 19.64 -15.55
N PRO A 250 -7.76 19.15 -14.66
CA PRO A 250 -9.19 19.41 -14.74
C PRO A 250 -9.59 20.83 -14.32
N ALA A 251 -8.64 21.67 -13.87
CA ALA A 251 -8.93 23.00 -13.38
C ALA A 251 -9.53 23.92 -14.45
N VAL A 252 -10.60 24.62 -14.08
CA VAL A 252 -11.31 25.57 -14.95
C VAL A 252 -10.94 27.00 -14.56
N LEU A 253 -10.51 27.80 -15.55
CA LEU A 253 -10.26 29.23 -15.37
C LEU A 253 -11.60 29.98 -15.32
N ARG A 254 -11.81 30.71 -14.22
CA ARG A 254 -12.92 31.65 -14.06
C ARG A 254 -12.37 33.08 -14.08
N PRO A 255 -12.64 33.87 -15.13
CA PRO A 255 -12.25 35.27 -15.18
C PRO A 255 -12.87 36.02 -14.01
N THR A 256 -12.07 36.84 -13.31
CA THR A 256 -12.58 37.74 -12.29
C THR A 256 -13.20 38.99 -12.95
N SER A 257 -14.15 39.62 -12.28
CA SER A 257 -14.89 40.79 -12.80
C SER A 257 -13.99 41.96 -13.23
N ALA A 258 -12.78 42.07 -12.67
CA ALA A 258 -11.77 43.05 -13.09
C ALA A 258 -11.19 42.78 -14.50
N GLU A 259 -11.18 41.53 -14.96
CA GLU A 259 -10.76 41.12 -16.31
C GLU A 259 -11.91 41.27 -17.33
N ASN A 260 -13.15 41.03 -16.91
CA ASN A 260 -14.34 41.26 -17.75
C ASN A 260 -14.66 42.76 -17.97
N ALA A 261 -14.02 43.66 -17.23
CA ALA A 261 -14.18 45.11 -17.35
C ALA A 261 -13.38 45.73 -18.51
N ASN A 262 -12.79 44.91 -19.39
CA ASN A 262 -12.23 45.36 -20.65
C ASN A 262 -13.18 44.99 -21.82
N PRO A 263 -14.32 45.69 -22.00
CA PRO A 263 -14.93 45.69 -23.32
C PRO A 263 -13.93 46.38 -24.26
N LYS A 264 -13.66 45.73 -25.39
CA LYS A 264 -12.95 46.25 -26.57
C LYS A 264 -12.91 47.78 -26.55
N LYS A 265 -11.69 48.35 -26.42
CA LYS A 265 -11.43 49.75 -26.70
C LYS A 265 -12.13 50.07 -28.02
N SER A 266 -13.16 50.90 -27.95
CA SER A 266 -13.88 51.40 -29.10
C SER A 266 -12.87 51.93 -30.08
N VAL A 267 -12.83 51.36 -31.29
CA VAL A 267 -12.21 52.03 -32.43
C VAL A 267 -12.92 53.36 -32.54
N SER A 268 -12.18 54.43 -32.27
CA SER A 268 -12.57 55.79 -32.62
C SER A 268 -13.02 55.75 -34.08
N GLN A 269 -14.31 55.91 -34.35
CA GLN A 269 -14.75 56.33 -35.67
C GLN A 269 -14.28 57.77 -35.81
N ASP A 270 -13.09 57.92 -36.39
CA ASP A 270 -12.62 59.19 -36.88
C ASP A 270 -13.62 59.66 -37.96
N ASN A 271 -14.34 60.70 -37.58
CA ASN A 271 -15.29 61.43 -38.40
C ASN A 271 -14.53 62.04 -39.60
N PRO A 272 -14.83 61.69 -40.86
CA PRO A 272 -14.05 62.17 -42.00
C PRO A 272 -14.70 63.44 -42.55
N ASP A 273 -14.75 64.50 -41.76
CA ASP A 273 -15.18 65.82 -42.24
C ASP A 273 -14.31 66.89 -41.58
N ASN A 274 -13.13 67.12 -42.17
CA ASN A 274 -12.53 68.44 -42.37
C ASN A 274 -11.09 68.28 -42.91
N LEU A 275 -10.94 68.30 -44.23
CA LEU A 275 -9.69 68.61 -44.91
C LEU A 275 -9.88 69.85 -45.78
N PRO A 276 -9.29 71.00 -45.41
CA PRO A 276 -9.12 72.11 -46.32
C PRO A 276 -7.67 72.11 -46.84
N TRP A 277 -7.44 71.58 -48.05
CA TRP A 277 -6.70 72.31 -49.11
C TRP A 277 -6.57 71.46 -50.38
N LYS A 278 -7.17 71.95 -51.46
CA LYS A 278 -6.89 71.55 -52.85
C LYS A 278 -5.59 72.19 -53.33
N ARG A 279 -4.77 71.42 -54.06
CA ARG A 279 -4.09 71.79 -55.34
C ARG A 279 -3.44 70.51 -55.89
N LYS A 280 -4.11 69.79 -56.78
CA LYS A 280 -3.97 69.81 -58.25
C LYS A 280 -2.51 69.73 -58.72
N ALA A 281 -2.14 68.53 -59.16
CA ALA A 281 -1.13 68.29 -60.19
C ALA A 281 -1.67 67.14 -61.07
N ASP A 282 -2.28 67.49 -62.19
CA ASP A 282 -2.46 66.56 -63.32
C ASP A 282 -1.76 67.19 -64.52
N SER A 283 -0.89 66.38 -65.10
CA SER A 283 -0.08 66.63 -66.28
C SER A 283 -0.90 66.62 -67.57
N ASN A 284 -0.59 67.58 -68.46
CA ASN A 284 -0.57 67.53 -69.92
C ASN A 284 -1.49 66.51 -70.64
N ASN A 285 -2.38 67.04 -71.50
CA ASN A 285 -2.27 66.82 -72.95
C ASN A 285 -3.24 67.71 -73.75
N GLN A 286 -2.67 68.24 -74.85
CA GLN A 286 -3.27 68.92 -76.03
C GLN A 286 -3.75 70.36 -75.90
#